data_AF-Q95KZ9-F1
#
_entry.id   AF-Q95KZ9-F1
#
_cell.length_a   1.000
_cell.length_b   1.000
_cell.length_c   1.000
_cell.angle_alpha   90.00
_cell.angle_beta   90.00
_cell.angle_gamma   90.00
#
_symmetry.space_group_name_H-M   'P 1'
#
loop_
_entity.id
_entity.type
_entity.pdbx_description
1 polymer ?
#
loop_
_entity_poly.entity_id
_entity_poly.type
_entity_poly.pdbx_seq_one_letter_code
_entity_poly.pdbx_strand_id
1 'polypeptide(L)' 'SAHLTEREALMSELKVLSYLGNHMNIVNLLGACTVGGPTLVITEYCCYGDLLNFLRRKRDSFICSKQEDHAEAA' A
#
# COMPACT_ATOMS: atom_id res chain seq x y z
N SER A 1 15.37 19.00 17.29
CA SER A 1 15.91 18.78 15.93
C SER A 1 14.88 17.96 15.16
N ALA A 2 14.64 18.23 13.87
CA ALA A 2 13.60 17.56 13.08
C ALA A 2 13.68 16.01 13.10
N HIS A 3 14.89 15.48 13.28
CA HIS A 3 15.16 14.04 13.36
C HIS A 3 14.55 13.34 14.60
N LEU A 4 14.33 14.08 15.70
CA LEU A 4 13.66 13.56 16.90
C LEU A 4 12.15 13.47 16.69
N THR A 5 11.55 14.49 16.06
CA THR A 5 10.12 14.53 15.78
C THR A 5 9.72 13.46 14.76
N GLU A 6 10.55 13.19 13.75
CA GLU A 6 10.32 12.09 12.80
C GLU A 6 10.37 10.72 13.49
N ARG A 7 11.33 10.53 14.41
CA ARG A 7 11.42 9.31 15.21
C ARG A 7 10.19 9.12 16.09
N GLU A 8 9.70 10.18 16.74
CA GLU A 8 8.50 10.12 17.59
C GLU A 8 7.23 9.83 16.79
N ALA A 9 7.11 10.38 15.58
CA ALA A 9 6.02 10.08 14.66
C ALA A 9 6.04 8.60 14.25
N LEU A 10 7.19 8.08 13.83
CA LEU A 10 7.34 6.67 13.46
C LEU A 10 7.06 5.72 14.64
N MET A 11 7.49 6.08 15.86
CA MET A 11 7.16 5.33 17.06
C MET A 11 5.66 5.36 17.40
N SER A 12 4.97 6.44 17.05
CA SER A 12 3.51 6.56 17.20
C SER A 12 2.78 5.69 16.19
N GLU A 13 3.21 5.67 14.93
CA GLU A 13 2.69 4.77 13.89
C GLU A 13 2.85 3.29 14.29
N LEU A 14 4.04 2.91 14.79
CA LEU A 14 4.29 1.57 15.30
C LEU A 14 3.30 1.17 16.41
N LYS A 15 3.02 2.07 17.36
CA LYS A 15 2.06 1.82 18.44
C LYS A 15 0.64 1.66 17.91
N VAL A 16 0.24 2.47 16.93
CA VAL A 16 -1.08 2.36 16.28
C VAL A 16 -1.22 1.01 15.58
N LEU A 17 -0.26 0.62 14.74
CA LEU A 17 -0.28 -0.66 14.04
C LEU A 17 -0.29 -1.85 15.03
N SER A 18 0.50 -1.78 16.09
CA SER A 18 0.51 -2.81 17.15
C SER A 18 -0.82 -2.89 17.91
N TYR A 19 -1.51 -1.76 18.11
CA TYR A 19 -2.80 -1.71 18.80
C TYR A 19 -3.95 -2.26 17.93
N LEU A 20 -3.94 -1.96 16.63
CA LEU A 20 -4.94 -2.46 15.68
C LEU A 20 -4.89 -3.99 15.53
N GLY A 21 -3.68 -4.57 15.64
CA GLY A 21 -3.47 -5.99 15.41
C GLY A 21 -3.61 -6.36 13.94
N ASN A 22 -3.81 -7.66 13.67
CA ASN A 22 -3.78 -8.17 12.31
C ASN A 22 -5.17 -8.18 11.67
N HIS A 23 -5.26 -7.73 10.41
CA HIS A 23 -6.49 -7.75 9.63
C HIS A 23 -6.21 -7.92 8.13
N MET A 24 -7.09 -8.65 7.43
CA MET A 24 -6.90 -8.99 6.01
C MET A 24 -6.81 -7.80 5.06
N ASN A 25 -7.44 -6.67 5.41
CA ASN A 25 -7.55 -5.49 4.55
C ASN A 25 -6.69 -4.31 5.03
N ILE A 26 -5.74 -4.54 5.94
CA ILE A 26 -4.81 -3.54 6.46
C ILE A 26 -3.41 -4.09 6.29
N VAL A 27 -2.43 -3.23 5.97
CA VAL A 27 -1.03 -3.63 5.93
C VAL A 27 -0.57 -3.98 7.35
N ASN A 28 -0.26 -5.24 7.57
CA ASN A 28 0.05 -5.81 8.88
C ASN A 28 1.49 -5.53 9.30
N LEU A 29 1.67 -5.27 10.60
CA LEU A 29 2.96 -5.17 11.26
C LEU A 29 3.56 -6.56 11.46
N LEU A 30 4.82 -6.74 11.06
CA LEU A 30 5.59 -7.97 11.30
C LEU A 30 6.61 -7.81 12.44
N GLY A 31 7.12 -6.60 12.66
CA GLY A 31 8.09 -6.31 13.71
C GLY A 31 8.68 -4.91 13.63
N ALA A 32 9.66 -4.63 14.49
CA ALA A 32 10.36 -3.35 14.51
C ALA A 32 11.78 -3.47 15.09
N CYS A 33 12.66 -2.56 14.69
CA CYS A 33 13.96 -2.34 15.33
C CYS A 33 13.93 -0.97 15.99
N THR A 34 13.96 -0.90 17.32
CA THR A 34 13.78 0.36 18.07
C THR A 34 14.96 0.71 18.98
N VAL A 35 15.95 -0.19 19.08
CA VAL A 35 17.10 -0.09 19.99
C VAL A 35 18.39 -0.35 19.21
N GLY A 36 19.46 0.35 19.55
CA GLY A 36 20.80 0.10 18.98
C GLY A 36 20.99 0.58 17.54
N GLY A 37 20.08 1.38 16.99
CA GLY A 37 20.17 1.90 15.62
C GLY A 37 18.98 2.80 15.24
N PRO A 38 18.83 3.12 13.93
CA PRO A 38 17.66 3.82 13.42
C PRO A 38 16.37 3.04 13.72
N THR A 39 15.28 3.76 14.00
CA THR A 39 13.97 3.13 14.16
C THR A 39 13.50 2.58 12.82
N LEU A 40 13.22 1.28 12.76
CA LEU A 40 12.65 0.61 11.60
C LEU A 40 11.31 -0.02 11.96
N VAL A 41 10.32 0.11 11.09
CA VAL A 41 9.02 -0.58 11.16
C VAL A 41 8.97 -1.58 10.01
N ILE A 42 8.70 -2.85 10.33
CA ILE A 42 8.72 -3.95 9.36
C ILE A 42 7.28 -4.38 9.14
N THR A 43 6.77 -4.19 7.93
CA THR A 43 5.41 -4.56 7.54
C THR A 43 5.42 -5.68 6.51
N GLU A 44 4.25 -6.26 6.25
CA GLU A 44 4.09 -7.14 5.11
C GLU A 44 4.37 -6.44 3.78
N TYR A 45 4.79 -7.23 2.79
CA TYR A 45 5.06 -6.74 1.45
C TYR A 45 3.85 -6.93 0.54
N CYS A 46 3.29 -5.83 0.04
CA CYS A 46 2.23 -5.86 -0.96
C CYS A 46 2.82 -6.03 -2.37
N CYS A 47 2.85 -7.26 -2.88
CA CYS A 47 3.54 -7.61 -4.12
C CYS A 47 3.05 -6.91 -5.40
N TYR A 48 1.85 -6.33 -5.37
CA TYR A 48 1.30 -5.57 -6.51
C TYR A 48 1.46 -4.04 -6.41
N GLY A 49 1.98 -3.55 -5.28
CA GLY A 49 2.14 -2.12 -4.99
C GLY A 49 0.82 -1.44 -4.64
N ASP A 50 0.76 -0.11 -4.83
CA ASP A 50 -0.44 0.66 -4.54
C ASP A 50 -1.56 0.43 -5.56
N LEU A 51 -2.80 0.50 -5.08
CA LEU A 51 -3.99 0.21 -5.87
C LEU A 51 -4.16 1.19 -7.04
N LEU A 52 -3.81 2.47 -6.87
CA LEU A 52 -3.95 3.48 -7.93
C LEU A 52 -3.09 3.14 -9.14
N ASN A 53 -1.81 2.81 -8.91
CA ASN A 53 -0.90 2.40 -9.97
C ASN A 53 -1.23 1.02 -10.51
N PHE A 54 -1.76 0.11 -9.70
CA PHE A 54 -2.28 -1.17 -10.20
C PHE A 54 -3.42 -0.96 -11.21
N LEU A 55 -4.42 -0.16 -10.86
CA LEU A 55 -5.55 0.16 -11.73
C LEU A 55 -5.13 0.90 -13.01
N ARG A 56 -4.20 1.86 -12.90
CA ARG A 56 -3.65 2.57 -14.07
C ARG A 56 -2.96 1.60 -15.04
N ARG A 57 -2.15 0.67 -14.53
CA ARG A 57 -1.44 -0.35 -15.34
C ARG A 57 -2.36 -1.37 -15.99
N LYS A 58 -3.55 -1.57 -15.43
CA LYS A 58 -4.55 -2.56 -15.90
C LYS A 58 -5.77 -1.92 -16.54
N ARG A 59 -5.74 -0.61 -16.84
CA ARG A 59 -6.88 0.15 -17.35
C ARG A 59 -7.57 -0.53 -18.53
N ASP A 60 -6.78 -0.93 -19.53
CA ASP A 60 -7.31 -1.52 -20.76
C ASP A 60 -7.84 -2.95 -20.55
N SER A 61 -7.41 -3.64 -19.48
CA SER A 61 -7.96 -4.94 -19.09
C SER A 61 -9.33 -4.82 -18.42
N PHE A 62 -9.67 -3.65 -17.86
CA PHE A 62 -10.95 -3.42 -17.18
C PHE A 62 -12.01 -2.77 -18.07
N ILE A 63 -11.60 -2.11 -19.15
CA ILE A 63 -12.51 -1.46 -20.09
C ILE A 63 -12.63 -2.35 -21.32
N CYS A 64 -13.71 -3.14 -21.40
CA CYS A 64 -14.12 -3.75 -22.66
C CYS A 64 -14.49 -2.60 -23.60
N SER A 65 -13.69 -2.34 -24.62
CA SER A 65 -14.10 -1.48 -25.72
C SER A 65 -15.36 -2.09 -26.31
N LYS A 66 -16.50 -1.41 -26.18
CA LYS A 66 -17.66 -1.70 -27.01
C LYS A 66 -17.16 -1.64 -28.46
N GLN A 67 -16.98 -2.78 -29.11
CA GLN A 67 -16.95 -2.80 -30.56
C GLN A 67 -18.32 -2.28 -30.96
N GLU A 68 -18.37 -1.05 -31.44
CA GLU A 68 -19.49 -0.64 -32.27
C GLU A 68 -19.41 -1.52 -33.51
N ASP A 69 -20.26 -2.55 -33.55
CA ASP A 69 -20.57 -3.31 -34.75
C ASP A 69 -21.17 -2.33 -35.78
N HIS A 70 -20.33 -1.56 -36.44
CA HIS A 70 -20.67 -0.96 -37.73
C HIS A 70 -20.64 -2.09 -38.75
N ALA A 71 -21.74 -2.87 -38.78
CA ALA A 71 -22.12 -3.65 -39.93
C ALA A 71 -22.52 -2.67 -41.04
N GLU A 72 -21.53 -2.14 -41.74
CA GLU A 72 -21.71 -1.65 -43.10
C GLU A 72 -21.80 -2.88 -44.01
N ALA A 73 -23.03 -3.28 -44.32
CA ALA A 73 -23.34 -4.18 -45.41
C ALA A 73 -24.39 -3.50 -46.29
N ALA A 74 -23.99 -3.36 -47.56
CA ALA A 74 -24.72 -2.76 -48.67
C ALA A 74 -26.07 -3.39 -48.97
#